data_AF-A0A9E4KZ83-F1
#
_entry.id   AF-A0A9E4KZ83-F1
#
_cell.length_a   1.000
_cell.length_b   1.000
_cell.length_c   1.000
_cell.angle_alpha   90.00
_cell.angle_beta   90.00
_cell.angle_gamma   90.00
#
_symmetry.space_group_name_H-M   'P 1'
#
loop_
_entity.id
_entity.type
_entity.pdbx_description
1 polymer ?
#
loop_
_entity_poly.entity_id
_entity_poly.type
_entity_poly.pdbx_seq_one_letter_code
_entity_poly.pdbx_strand_id
1 'polypeptide(L)'
;MRLLVETDESDTKSMLAAALVGTSGVGTIIEKGSDVSDWKVGDRVISFMDVSETNIMTTRRRLPWDGPPLWLDGCIWPLGDIDPLDALGFEPAFVSFHCIRESNLRFADTVAVIGLGAIGIGLLTVHMAALSGAEQIFAVDPLLKRRELALD
;
A
#
# COMPACT_ATOMS: atom_id res chain seq x y z
N MET A 1 -17.08 -19.60 10.42
CA MET A 1 -17.30 -20.94 9.85
C MET A 1 -16.08 -21.24 8.99
N ARG A 2 -15.19 -22.15 9.43
CA ARG A 2 -14.02 -22.56 8.65
C ARG A 2 -14.41 -23.79 7.85
N LEU A 3 -14.27 -23.72 6.53
CA LEU A 3 -14.39 -24.87 5.64
C LEU A 3 -12.98 -25.12 5.11
N LEU A 4 -12.37 -26.24 5.51
CA LEU A 4 -11.08 -26.69 4.99
C LEU A 4 -11.37 -27.90 4.11
N VAL A 5 -11.01 -27.79 2.83
CA VAL A 5 -11.08 -28.88 1.85
C VAL A 5 -9.62 -29.26 1.55
N GLU A 6 -9.30 -30.54 1.67
CA GLU A 6 -7.98 -31.06 1.28
C GLU A 6 -7.75 -30.80 -0.21
N THR A 7 -6.57 -30.28 -0.54
CA THR A 7 -6.16 -29.97 -1.92
C THR A 7 -5.13 -31.00 -2.36
N ASP A 8 -5.35 -31.65 -3.51
CA ASP A 8 -4.39 -32.59 -4.09
C ASP A 8 -3.12 -31.84 -4.58
N GLU A 9 -1.94 -32.46 -4.42
CA GLU A 9 -0.62 -31.87 -4.73
C GLU A 9 -0.47 -31.30 -6.15
N SER A 10 -1.31 -31.71 -7.11
CA SER A 10 -1.29 -31.22 -8.49
C SER A 10 -1.88 -29.81 -8.68
N ASP A 11 -2.50 -29.24 -7.65
CA ASP A 11 -3.22 -27.96 -7.74
C ASP A 11 -2.34 -26.73 -7.44
N THR A 12 -1.02 -26.84 -7.52
CA THR A 12 -0.10 -25.69 -7.34
C THR A 12 -0.33 -24.59 -8.40
N LYS A 13 -0.95 -24.93 -9.54
CA LYS A 13 -1.35 -23.95 -10.56
C LYS A 13 -2.58 -23.11 -10.15
N SER A 14 -3.42 -23.57 -9.23
CA SER A 14 -4.63 -22.85 -8.80
C SER A 14 -4.33 -21.80 -7.72
N MET A 15 -3.20 -21.89 -7.01
CA MET A 15 -2.78 -20.87 -6.03
C MET A 15 -2.54 -19.50 -6.68
N LEU A 16 -2.11 -19.46 -7.94
CA LEU A 16 -1.97 -18.23 -8.72
C LEU A 16 -3.31 -17.53 -9.00
N ALA A 17 -4.44 -18.25 -8.95
CA ALA A 17 -5.76 -17.68 -9.20
C ALA A 17 -6.42 -17.11 -7.92
N ALA A 18 -5.97 -17.53 -6.73
CA ALA A 18 -6.43 -17.00 -5.44
C ALA A 18 -5.55 -15.86 -4.88
N ALA A 19 -4.35 -15.66 -5.46
CA ALA A 19 -3.29 -14.78 -4.94
C ALA A 19 -3.26 -13.37 -5.55
N LEU A 20 -4.41 -12.69 -5.59
CA LEU A 20 -4.49 -11.29 -6.07
C LEU A 20 -5.53 -10.47 -5.29
N VAL A 21 -5.80 -10.82 -4.04
CA VAL A 21 -6.74 -10.08 -3.18
C VAL A 21 -5.94 -9.53 -2.02
N GLY A 22 -5.54 -8.27 -2.12
CA GLY A 22 -4.71 -7.58 -1.14
C GLY A 22 -3.68 -6.69 -1.84
N THR A 23 -3.56 -5.45 -1.39
CA THR A 23 -2.58 -4.51 -1.96
C THR A 23 -1.43 -4.27 -0.99
N SER A 24 -1.68 -4.20 0.31
CA SER A 24 -0.64 -3.94 1.31
C SER A 24 -0.92 -4.72 2.59
N GLY A 25 0.14 -5.18 3.25
CA GLY A 25 0.05 -5.89 4.52
C GLY A 25 1.22 -5.59 5.42
N VAL A 26 0.98 -5.75 6.72
CA VAL A 26 1.95 -5.64 7.80
C VAL A 26 2.08 -6.99 8.47
N GLY A 27 3.30 -7.36 8.85
CA GLY A 27 3.56 -8.69 9.41
C GLY A 27 4.85 -8.73 10.20
N THR A 28 5.12 -9.90 10.76
CA THR A 28 6.39 -10.23 11.41
C THR A 28 7.04 -11.39 10.68
N ILE A 29 8.34 -11.32 10.43
CA ILE A 29 9.07 -12.41 9.79
C ILE A 29 9.11 -13.59 10.77
N ILE A 30 8.49 -14.71 10.40
CA ILE A 30 8.50 -15.95 11.21
C ILE A 30 9.55 -16.95 10.75
N GLU A 31 9.95 -16.88 9.48
CA GLU A 31 10.95 -17.77 8.87
C GLU A 31 11.72 -16.99 7.80
N LYS A 32 13.00 -17.35 7.58
CA LYS A 32 13.81 -16.81 6.49
C LYS A 32 14.60 -17.93 5.80
N GLY A 33 14.83 -17.78 4.49
CA GLY A 33 15.76 -18.64 3.77
C GLY A 33 17.22 -18.47 4.25
N SER A 34 18.06 -19.47 3.97
CA SER A 34 19.51 -19.44 4.28
C SER A 34 20.20 -18.25 3.64
N ASP A 35 19.78 -17.90 2.42
CA ASP A 35 20.44 -16.89 1.59
C ASP A 35 19.95 -15.46 1.89
N VAL A 36 18.94 -15.32 2.75
CA VAL A 36 18.44 -14.02 3.21
C VAL A 36 19.33 -13.54 4.36
N SER A 37 20.12 -12.49 4.11
CA SER A 37 21.01 -11.88 5.11
C SER A 37 20.52 -10.52 5.62
N ASP A 38 19.70 -9.81 4.84
CA ASP A 38 19.23 -8.45 5.13
C ASP A 38 18.13 -8.40 6.23
N TRP A 39 17.59 -9.54 6.66
CA TRP A 39 16.43 -9.65 7.55
C TRP A 39 16.58 -10.73 8.61
N LYS A 40 15.87 -10.55 9.73
CA LYS A 40 15.84 -11.49 10.87
C LYS A 40 14.42 -11.94 11.19
N VAL A 41 14.31 -13.16 11.70
CA VAL A 41 13.06 -13.63 12.32
C VAL A 41 12.74 -12.73 13.52
N GLY A 42 11.50 -12.26 13.60
CA GLY A 42 11.03 -11.28 14.57
C GLY A 42 10.99 -9.84 14.05
N ASP A 43 11.59 -9.53 12.89
CA ASP A 43 11.49 -8.20 12.31
C ASP A 43 10.05 -7.90 11.88
N ARG A 44 9.58 -6.69 12.23
CA ARG A 44 8.29 -6.17 11.77
C ARG A 44 8.45 -5.52 10.40
N VAL A 45 7.59 -5.88 9.46
CA VAL A 45 7.69 -5.45 8.07
C VAL A 45 6.35 -5.00 7.50
N ILE A 46 6.43 -4.11 6.52
CA ILE A 46 5.33 -3.77 5.62
C ILE A 46 5.74 -4.12 4.19
N SER A 47 4.78 -4.60 3.40
CA SER A 47 4.99 -4.90 1.98
C SER A 47 3.67 -4.91 1.22
N PHE A 48 3.74 -4.99 -0.10
CA PHE A 48 2.65 -5.54 -0.90
C PHE A 48 2.42 -7.01 -0.50
N MET A 49 1.23 -7.33 0.00
CA MET A 49 0.87 -8.64 0.51
C MET A 49 -0.58 -8.95 0.14
N ASP A 50 -0.87 -10.23 -0.06
CA ASP A 50 -2.23 -10.70 -0.17
C ASP A 50 -2.90 -10.76 1.22
N VAL A 51 -4.23 -10.76 1.21
CA VAL A 51 -5.07 -11.04 2.38
C VAL A 51 -4.91 -12.52 2.71
N SER A 52 -3.89 -12.80 3.50
CA SER A 52 -3.50 -14.12 3.96
C SER A 52 -2.88 -14.02 5.35
N GLU A 53 -3.01 -15.08 6.14
CA GLU A 53 -2.33 -15.20 7.44
C GLU A 53 -0.81 -15.28 7.25
N THR A 54 -0.36 -15.85 6.13
CA THR A 54 1.06 -16.01 5.79
C THR A 54 1.31 -15.59 4.34
N ASN A 55 2.34 -14.78 4.14
CA ASN A 55 2.81 -14.36 2.82
C ASN A 55 4.25 -14.84 2.61
N ILE A 56 4.51 -15.53 1.50
CA ILE A 56 5.86 -15.96 1.11
C ILE A 56 6.46 -14.88 0.21
N MET A 57 7.58 -14.30 0.64
CA MET A 57 8.15 -13.11 0.01
C MET A 57 9.60 -13.35 -0.39
N THR A 58 10.02 -12.74 -1.50
CA THR A 58 11.40 -12.82 -1.98
C THR A 58 12.09 -11.48 -1.74
N THR A 59 13.25 -11.49 -1.08
CA THR A 59 14.02 -10.27 -0.76
C THR A 59 14.80 -9.74 -1.96
N ARG A 60 15.25 -10.63 -2.86
CA ARG A 60 15.90 -10.30 -4.14
C ARG A 60 15.57 -11.38 -5.16
N ARG A 61 14.83 -11.05 -6.23
CA ARG A 61 14.68 -11.96 -7.37
C ARG A 61 15.66 -11.55 -8.47
N ARG A 62 16.50 -12.48 -8.93
CA ARG A 62 17.24 -12.31 -10.20
C ARG A 62 16.35 -12.87 -11.30
N LEU A 63 15.64 -12.01 -12.02
CA LEU A 63 14.70 -12.44 -13.06
C LEU A 63 15.40 -12.68 -14.41
N PRO A 64 15.07 -13.79 -15.13
CA PRO A 64 15.50 -14.01 -16.51
C PRO A 64 14.52 -13.54 -17.61
N TRP A 65 13.43 -12.78 -17.34
CA TRP A 65 12.44 -12.43 -18.40
C TRP A 65 11.48 -11.24 -18.13
N ASP A 66 11.00 -10.63 -19.24
CA ASP A 66 10.06 -9.52 -19.54
C ASP A 66 8.59 -9.68 -19.05
N GLY A 67 8.38 -9.88 -17.75
CA GLY A 67 7.06 -9.73 -17.11
C GLY A 67 6.72 -8.27 -16.73
N PRO A 68 5.51 -7.98 -16.20
CA PRO A 68 5.12 -6.63 -15.79
C PRO A 68 6.09 -6.01 -14.76
N PRO A 69 6.20 -4.67 -14.69
CA PRO A 69 7.46 -3.98 -14.39
C PRO A 69 7.91 -4.01 -12.91
N LEU A 70 9.20 -4.34 -12.73
CA LEU A 70 10.29 -3.86 -11.82
C LEU A 70 10.03 -3.22 -10.43
N TRP A 71 8.82 -2.85 -10.03
CA TRP A 71 8.54 -2.09 -8.79
C TRP A 71 7.98 -2.94 -7.63
N LEU A 72 7.97 -4.26 -7.79
CA LEU A 72 7.49 -5.24 -6.80
C LEU A 72 8.63 -6.12 -6.23
N ASP A 73 9.83 -6.04 -6.80
CA ASP A 73 11.00 -6.78 -6.33
C ASP A 73 11.60 -6.08 -5.10
N GLY A 74 11.72 -6.80 -3.97
CA GLY A 74 12.38 -6.28 -2.77
C GLY A 74 11.58 -5.25 -1.96
N CYS A 75 10.27 -5.17 -2.19
CA CYS A 75 9.33 -4.26 -1.50
C CYS A 75 9.00 -4.66 -0.06
N ILE A 76 9.98 -5.17 0.68
CA ILE A 76 9.86 -5.38 2.12
C ILE A 76 10.51 -4.17 2.78
N TRP A 77 9.75 -3.44 3.57
CA TRP A 77 10.24 -2.28 4.31
C TRP A 77 10.13 -2.52 5.81
N PRO A 78 11.10 -2.03 6.60
CA PRO A 78 11.03 -2.15 8.04
C PRO A 78 9.85 -1.30 8.54
N LEU A 79 8.95 -1.90 9.31
CA LEU A 79 7.83 -1.20 9.91
C LEU A 79 8.29 -0.29 11.07
N GLY A 80 9.36 -0.68 11.75
CA GLY A 80 9.88 0.02 12.92
C GLY A 80 8.84 0.05 14.05
N ASP A 81 8.63 1.23 14.62
CA ASP A 81 7.72 1.47 15.74
C ASP A 81 6.34 2.00 15.31
N ILE A 82 6.08 2.08 14.00
CA ILE A 82 4.80 2.58 13.46
C ILE A 82 3.68 1.61 13.85
N ASP A 83 2.52 2.16 14.19
CA ASP A 83 1.32 1.36 14.44
C ASP A 83 0.94 0.57 13.17
N PRO A 84 0.60 -0.72 13.27
CA PRO A 84 0.24 -1.53 12.11
C PRO A 84 -0.91 -0.95 11.27
N LEU A 85 -1.92 -0.33 11.88
CA LEU A 85 -3.06 0.23 11.17
C LEU A 85 -2.69 1.50 10.42
N ASP A 86 -1.89 2.37 11.05
CA ASP A 86 -1.40 3.60 10.41
C ASP A 86 -0.50 3.28 9.21
N ALA A 87 0.34 2.24 9.33
CA ALA A 87 1.24 1.83 8.25
C ALA A 87 0.49 1.30 7.02
N LEU A 88 -0.69 0.69 7.19
CA LEU A 88 -1.52 0.29 6.04
C LEU A 88 -2.03 1.50 5.25
N GLY A 89 -2.06 2.70 5.85
CA GLY A 89 -2.33 3.97 5.17
C GLY A 89 -1.18 4.44 4.26
N PHE A 90 -0.01 3.82 4.30
CA PHE A 90 1.15 4.23 3.51
C PHE A 90 0.92 4.12 2.00
N GLU A 91 0.31 3.03 1.53
CA GLU A 91 0.02 2.83 0.10
C GLU A 91 -0.89 3.93 -0.48
N PRO A 92 -2.07 4.24 0.12
CA PRO A 92 -2.89 5.34 -0.40
C PRO A 92 -2.27 6.73 -0.20
N ALA A 93 -1.43 6.90 0.84
CA ALA A 93 -0.65 8.12 1.01
C ALA A 93 0.38 8.30 -0.12
N PHE A 94 1.04 7.23 -0.55
CA PHE A 94 2.00 7.26 -1.65
C PHE A 94 1.34 7.71 -2.96
N VAL A 95 0.12 7.23 -3.25
CA VAL A 95 -0.64 7.69 -4.42
C VAL A 95 -0.95 9.19 -4.34
N SER A 96 -1.38 9.67 -3.16
CA SER A 96 -1.66 11.10 -2.93
C SER A 96 -0.40 11.97 -3.12
N PHE A 97 0.73 11.51 -2.60
CA PHE A 97 2.02 12.17 -2.76
C PHE A 97 2.42 12.26 -4.23
N HIS A 98 2.22 11.17 -4.98
CA HIS A 98 2.43 11.17 -6.42
C HIS A 98 1.52 12.18 -7.13
N CYS A 99 0.23 12.26 -6.79
CA CYS A 99 -0.67 13.25 -7.37
C CYS A 99 -0.19 14.70 -7.15
N ILE A 100 0.29 15.03 -5.96
CA ILE A 100 0.86 16.36 -5.67
C ILE A 100 2.12 16.62 -6.47
N ARG A 101 3.01 15.63 -6.57
CA ARG A 101 4.26 15.78 -7.32
C ARG A 101 4.02 15.96 -8.81
N GLU A 102 3.14 15.15 -9.39
CA GLU A 102 2.82 15.17 -10.82
C GLU A 102 1.92 16.37 -11.20
N SER A 103 1.12 16.91 -10.26
CA SER A 103 0.36 18.15 -10.49
C SER A 103 1.26 19.38 -10.52
N ASN A 104 2.53 19.25 -10.11
CA ASN A 104 3.51 20.32 -10.06
C ASN A 104 3.07 21.51 -9.19
N LEU A 105 2.28 21.22 -8.13
CA LEU A 105 1.75 22.19 -7.18
C LEU A 105 2.88 23.06 -6.61
N ARG A 106 2.67 24.38 -6.65
CA ARG A 106 3.57 25.39 -6.13
C ARG A 106 2.98 26.11 -4.93
N PHE A 107 3.86 26.76 -4.18
CA PHE A 107 3.45 27.59 -3.07
C PHE A 107 2.48 28.67 -3.55
N ALA A 108 1.42 28.87 -2.77
CA ALA A 108 0.30 29.75 -3.06
C ALA A 108 -0.58 29.37 -4.26
N ASP A 109 -0.46 28.14 -4.78
CA ASP A 109 -1.39 27.67 -5.81
C ASP A 109 -2.80 27.44 -5.25
N THR A 110 -3.77 27.59 -6.13
CA THR A 110 -5.17 27.21 -5.89
C THR A 110 -5.42 25.85 -6.53
N VAL A 111 -5.90 24.88 -5.73
CA VAL A 111 -6.10 23.50 -6.15
C VAL A 111 -7.53 23.05 -5.91
N ALA A 112 -8.06 22.24 -6.84
CA ALA A 112 -9.32 21.53 -6.65
C ALA A 112 -9.05 20.02 -6.55
N VAL A 113 -9.60 19.39 -5.51
CA VAL A 113 -9.57 17.94 -5.31
C VAL A 113 -10.98 17.40 -5.53
N ILE A 114 -11.16 16.62 -6.59
CA ILE A 114 -12.46 16.07 -6.98
C ILE A 114 -12.51 14.58 -6.59
N GLY A 115 -13.41 14.26 -5.67
CA GLY A 115 -13.58 12.96 -5.05
C GLY A 115 -12.83 12.83 -3.72
N LEU A 116 -13.55 12.57 -2.63
CA LEU A 116 -13.03 12.41 -1.26
C LEU A 116 -13.16 10.96 -0.77
N GLY A 117 -12.83 10.02 -1.66
CA GLY A 117 -12.99 8.59 -1.47
C GLY A 117 -12.11 7.95 -0.39
N ALA A 118 -12.53 6.76 0.05
CA ALA A 118 -11.87 5.95 1.09
C ALA A 118 -10.61 5.21 0.60
N ILE A 119 -10.45 5.01 -0.71
CA ILE A 119 -9.12 4.80 -1.29
C ILE A 119 -8.46 6.15 -1.14
N GLY A 120 -7.56 6.28 -0.15
CA GLY A 120 -7.22 7.52 0.56
C GLY A 120 -6.73 8.71 -0.26
N ILE A 121 -6.71 8.63 -1.59
CA ILE A 121 -6.37 9.70 -2.52
C ILE A 121 -7.09 11.00 -2.16
N GLY A 122 -8.41 11.01 -2.03
CA GLY A 122 -9.15 12.27 -1.93
C GLY A 122 -8.83 13.08 -0.68
N LEU A 123 -9.05 12.48 0.49
CA LEU A 123 -8.83 13.15 1.79
C LEU A 123 -7.33 13.37 2.07
N LEU A 124 -6.47 12.38 1.79
CA LEU A 124 -5.02 12.56 2.00
C LEU A 124 -4.44 13.58 1.01
N THR A 125 -4.94 13.68 -0.23
CA THR A 125 -4.50 14.72 -1.18
C THR A 125 -4.90 16.10 -0.70
N VAL A 126 -6.06 16.29 -0.07
CA VAL A 126 -6.42 17.60 0.54
C VAL A 126 -5.38 17.99 1.59
N HIS A 127 -5.05 17.10 2.53
CA HIS A 127 -4.04 17.38 3.55
C HIS A 127 -2.64 17.58 2.94
N MET A 128 -2.24 16.76 1.97
CA MET A 128 -0.93 16.89 1.31
C MET A 128 -0.83 18.17 0.47
N ALA A 129 -1.91 18.62 -0.17
CA ALA A 129 -1.95 19.89 -0.88
C ALA A 129 -1.74 21.07 0.08
N ALA A 130 -2.40 21.03 1.25
CA ALA A 130 -2.20 22.03 2.31
C ALA A 130 -0.76 22.04 2.81
N LEU A 131 -0.19 20.87 3.13
CA LEU A 131 1.20 20.72 3.56
C LEU A 131 2.21 21.14 2.49
N SER A 132 1.85 21.04 1.21
CA SER A 132 2.68 21.46 0.08
C SER A 132 2.60 22.97 -0.20
N GLY A 133 1.75 23.70 0.54
CA GLY A 133 1.68 25.15 0.50
C GLY A 133 0.63 25.72 -0.45
N ALA A 134 -0.42 24.97 -0.79
CA ALA A 134 -1.57 25.52 -1.51
C ALA A 134 -2.23 26.64 -0.69
N GLU A 135 -2.59 27.75 -1.34
CA GLU A 135 -3.30 28.86 -0.68
C GLU A 135 -4.79 28.54 -0.51
N GLN A 136 -5.39 27.94 -1.54
CA GLN A 136 -6.81 27.61 -1.56
C GLN A 136 -7.02 26.18 -2.05
N ILE A 137 -7.85 25.42 -1.32
CA ILE A 137 -8.16 24.04 -1.65
C ILE A 137 -9.68 23.88 -1.73
N PHE A 138 -10.16 23.49 -2.91
CA PHE A 138 -11.56 23.20 -3.16
C PHE A 138 -11.78 21.68 -3.16
N ALA A 139 -12.36 21.16 -2.08
CA ALA A 139 -12.65 19.73 -1.93
C ALA A 139 -14.10 19.42 -2.37
N VAL A 140 -14.26 18.56 -3.39
CA VAL A 140 -15.56 18.27 -4.01
C VAL A 140 -15.90 16.78 -3.88
N ASP A 141 -16.97 16.45 -3.18
CA ASP A 141 -17.52 15.08 -3.11
C ASP A 141 -19.05 15.15 -2.96
N PRO A 142 -19.82 14.21 -3.53
CA PRO A 142 -21.27 14.18 -3.35
C PRO A 142 -21.72 13.95 -1.89
N LEU A 143 -20.94 13.21 -1.11
CA LEU A 143 -21.30 12.82 0.26
C LEU A 143 -20.90 13.90 1.26
N LEU A 144 -21.89 14.43 1.99
CA LEU A 144 -21.67 15.47 3.00
C LEU A 144 -20.64 15.05 4.05
N LYS A 145 -20.75 13.82 4.57
CA LYS A 145 -19.83 13.29 5.59
C LYS A 145 -18.36 13.35 5.17
N ARG A 146 -18.06 13.14 3.88
CA ARG A 146 -16.68 13.21 3.37
C ARG A 146 -16.19 14.65 3.24
N ARG A 147 -17.08 15.57 2.87
CA ARG A 147 -16.76 17.00 2.83
C ARG A 147 -16.49 17.56 4.23
N GLU A 148 -17.24 17.10 5.24
CA GLU A 148 -17.01 17.49 6.64
C GLU A 148 -15.64 17.02 7.13
N LEU A 149 -15.27 15.77 6.86
CA LEU A 149 -13.94 15.24 7.19
C LEU A 149 -12.79 15.97 6.50
N ALA A 150 -13.03 16.61 5.36
CA ALA A 150 -11.99 17.38 4.66
C ALA A 150 -11.72 18.76 5.30
N LEU A 151 -12.56 19.19 6.23
CA LEU A 151 -12.42 20.46 6.96
C LEU A 151 -11.70 20.30 8.30
N ASP A 152 -11.58 19.07 8.79
CA ASP A 152 -10.83 18.72 10.01
C ASP A 152 -9.31 18.81 9.77
#